data_AF-A0A9Q1HIU1-F1
#
_entry.id   AF-A0A9Q1HIU1-F1
#
_cell.length_a   1.000
_cell.length_b   1.000
_cell.length_c   1.000
_cell.angle_alpha   90.00
_cell.angle_beta   90.00
_cell.angle_gamma   90.00
#
_symmetry.space_group_name_H-M   'P 1'
#
loop_
_entity.id
_entity.type
_entity.pdbx_description
1 polymer ?
#
loop_
_entity_poly.entity_id
_entity_poly.type
_entity_poly.pdbx_seq_one_letter_code
_entity_poly.pdbx_strand_id
1 'polypeptide(L)' 'MPRVRGHCKKLVKYFARLDIWKFSFSHQVLNEWNSLPEWVVNSTSVHCFKVNIDEFFRNCGRI' A
#
# COMPACT_ATOMS: atom_id res chain seq x y z
N MET A 1 0.42 -18.79 15.37
CA MET A 1 -0.19 -17.76 14.50
C MET A 1 0.90 -17.19 13.61
N PRO A 2 0.86 -17.34 12.27
CA PRO A 2 1.91 -16.78 11.42
C PRO A 2 1.80 -15.25 11.48
N ARG A 3 2.86 -14.60 11.97
CA ARG A 3 3.00 -13.15 11.97
C ARG A 3 3.14 -12.67 10.53
N VAL A 4 2.02 -12.30 9.90
CA VAL A 4 2.05 -11.63 8.61
C VAL A 4 2.67 -10.25 8.82
N ARG A 5 3.83 -10.01 8.23
CA ARG A 5 4.54 -8.73 8.37
C ARG A 5 3.72 -7.64 7.67
N GLY A 6 2.93 -6.85 8.40
CA GLY A 6 2.15 -5.70 7.89
C GLY A 6 0.73 -5.56 8.46
N HIS A 7 -0.13 -4.77 7.80
CA HIS A 7 -1.51 -4.48 8.24
C HIS A 7 -2.53 -5.54 7.77
N CYS A 8 -3.66 -5.63 8.47
CA CYS A 8 -4.70 -6.65 8.20
C CYS A 8 -5.46 -6.50 6.87
N LYS A 9 -5.25 -5.41 6.11
CA LYS A 9 -5.99 -5.10 4.87
C LYS A 9 -5.14 -5.24 3.60
N LYS A 10 -4.16 -6.14 3.60
CA LYS A 10 -3.33 -6.37 2.41
C LYS A 10 -4.14 -6.98 1.28
N LEU A 11 -3.88 -6.53 0.07
CA LEU A 11 -4.50 -7.04 -1.15
C LEU A 11 -3.64 -8.14 -1.75
N VAL A 12 -4.27 -9.25 -2.14
CA VAL A 12 -3.59 -10.37 -2.79
C VAL A 12 -3.11 -9.93 -4.17
N LYS A 13 -1.83 -10.18 -4.44
CA LYS A 13 -1.21 -9.85 -5.71
C LYS A 13 -1.27 -11.06 -6.65
N TYR A 14 -1.81 -10.87 -7.85
CA TYR A 14 -1.77 -11.91 -8.88
C TYR A 14 -0.33 -12.16 -9.32
N PHE A 15 -0.01 -13.41 -9.66
CA PHE A 15 1.32 -13.74 -10.16
C PHE A 15 1.50 -13.09 -11.55
N ALA A 16 2.50 -12.22 -11.70
CA ALA A 16 2.89 -11.69 -13.01
C ALA A 16 4.13 -12.43 -13.49
N ARG A 17 3.98 -13.20 -14.57
CA ARG A 17 5.10 -13.89 -15.21
C ARG A 17 5.87 -12.99 -16.18
N LEU A 18 5.18 -12.02 -16.78
CA LEU A 18 5.77 -11.07 -17.73
C LEU A 18 6.12 -9.77 -17.00
N ASP A 19 7.28 -9.19 -17.32
CA ASP A 19 7.71 -7.91 -16.75
C ASP A 19 6.72 -6.78 -17.07
N ILE A 20 6.14 -6.77 -18.27
CA ILE A 20 5.09 -5.82 -18.68
C ILE A 20 3.92 -5.85 -17.69
N TRP A 21 3.55 -7.04 -17.20
CA TRP A 21 2.48 -7.21 -16.23
C TRP A 21 2.93 -6.86 -14.82
N LYS A 22 4.16 -7.17 -14.45
CA LYS A 22 4.77 -6.85 -13.14
C LYS A 22 4.90 -5.35 -12.92
N PHE A 23 5.21 -4.60 -13.98
CA PHE A 23 5.34 -3.15 -13.97
C PHE A 23 4.05 -2.44 -14.41
N SER A 24 2.95 -3.17 -14.58
CA SER A 24 1.65 -2.57 -14.84
C SER A 24 1.18 -1.73 -13.65
N PHE A 25 0.38 -0.71 -13.96
CA PHE A 25 -0.20 0.19 -12.96
C PHE A 25 -0.90 -0.58 -11.83
N SER A 26 -1.71 -1.58 -12.17
CA SER A 26 -2.43 -2.40 -11.19
C SER A 26 -1.48 -3.10 -10.20
N HIS A 27 -0.35 -3.62 -10.67
CA HIS A 27 0.64 -4.26 -9.80
C HIS A 27 1.41 -3.27 -8.94
N GLN A 28 1.69 -2.07 -9.45
CA GLN A 28 2.33 -1.01 -8.68
C GLN A 28 1.41 -0.46 -7.59
N VAL A 29 0.14 -0.22 -7.90
CA VAL A 29 -0.85 0.23 -6.90
C VAL A 29 -1.01 -0.80 -5.78
N LEU A 30 -1.04 -2.09 -6.10
CA LEU A 30 -1.08 -3.16 -5.09
C LEU A 30 0.18 -3.19 -4.22
N ASN A 31 1.35 -2.95 -4.82
CA ASN A 31 2.60 -2.86 -4.06
C ASN A 31 2.58 -1.66 -3.10
N GLU A 32 2.18 -0.50 -3.60
CA GLU A 32 2.09 0.74 -2.80
C GLU A 32 1.10 0.54 -1.66
N TRP A 33 -0.11 0.04 -1.92
CA TRP A 33 -1.10 -0.27 -0.89
C TRP A 33 -0.56 -1.22 0.19
N ASN A 34 0.08 -2.32 -0.22
CA ASN A 34 0.63 -3.31 0.71
C ASN A 34 1.86 -2.83 1.50
N SER A 35 2.47 -1.71 1.07
CA SER A 35 3.57 -1.05 1.77
C SER A 35 3.09 -0.04 2.81
N LEU A 36 1.82 0.37 2.77
CA LEU A 36 1.26 1.33 3.69
C LEU A 36 1.25 0.79 5.12
N PRO A 37 1.46 1.66 6.12
CA PRO A 37 1.36 1.27 7.51
C PRO A 37 -0.10 1.20 7.97
N GLU A 38 -0.33 0.46 9.05
CA GLU A 38 -1.68 0.15 9.53
C GLU A 38 -2.48 1.38 9.95
N TRP A 39 -1.83 2.40 10.50
CA TRP A 39 -2.48 3.65 10.91
C TRP A 39 -3.02 4.46 9.73
N VAL A 40 -2.34 4.42 8.57
CA VAL A 40 -2.86 5.03 7.33
C VAL A 40 -4.07 4.24 6.86
N VAL A 41 -3.97 2.91 6.78
CA VAL A 41 -4.99 2.04 6.21
C VAL A 41 -6.24 1.90 7.10
N ASN A 42 -6.10 2.13 8.41
CA ASN A 42 -7.20 2.12 9.38
C ASN A 42 -7.78 3.51 9.69
N SER A 43 -7.46 4.52 8.87
CA SER A 43 -8.09 5.84 8.97
C SER A 43 -9.62 5.74 8.97
N THR A 44 -10.28 6.45 9.88
CA THR A 44 -11.74 6.40 10.09
C THR A 44 -12.53 7.16 9.03
N SER A 45 -11.89 8.06 8.28
CA SER A 45 -12.50 8.85 7.21
C SER A 45 -11.55 8.97 6.02
N VAL A 46 -12.12 9.19 4.84
CA VAL A 46 -11.36 9.44 3.59
C VAL A 46 -10.47 10.68 3.73
N HIS A 47 -10.94 11.71 4.45
CA HIS A 47 -10.14 12.91 4.69
C HIS A 47 -8.88 12.60 5.52
N CYS A 48 -9.05 11.89 6.63
CA CYS A 48 -7.92 11.45 7.46
C CYS A 48 -6.97 10.55 6.68
N PHE A 49 -7.50 9.66 5.83
CA PHE A 49 -6.68 8.82 4.96
C PHE A 49 -5.78 9.65 4.04
N LYS A 50 -6.32 10.70 3.40
CA LYS A 50 -5.53 11.59 2.53
C LYS A 50 -4.42 12.31 3.30
N VAL A 51 -4.74 12.89 4.45
CA VAL A 51 -3.73 13.59 5.27
C VAL A 51 -2.63 12.62 5.72
N ASN A 52 -3.02 11.44 6.21
CA ASN A 52 -2.09 10.43 6.71
C ASN A 52 -1.19 9.86 5.60
N ILE A 53 -1.74 9.66 4.39
CA ILE A 53 -0.95 9.15 3.27
C ILE A 53 0.03 10.21 2.76
N ASP A 54 -0.39 11.47 2.67
CA ASP A 54 0.48 12.59 2.28
C ASP A 54 1.64 12.76 3.27
N GLU A 55 1.34 12.68 4.58
CA GLU A 55 2.36 12.72 5.62
C GLU A 55 3.33 11.53 5.54
N PHE A 56 2.80 10.32 5.32
CA PHE A 56 3.62 9.11 5.16
C PHE A 56 4.59 9.25 3.99
N PHE A 57 4.12 9.71 2.83
CA PHE A 57 4.97 9.85 1.66
C PHE A 57 5.98 10.98 1.79
N ARG A 58 5.63 12.09 2.44
CA ARG A 58 6.56 13.17 2.77
C ARG A 58 7.68 12.69 3.69
N ASN A 59 7.35 11.89 4.71
CA ASN A 59 8.34 11.28 5.60
C ASN A 59 9.21 10.22 4.89
N CYS A 60 8.68 9.53 3.88
CA CYS A 60 9.44 8.59 3.07
C CYS A 60 10.28 9.25 1.95
N GLY A 61 10.21 10.57 1.78
CA GLY A 61 10.92 11.30 0.73
C GLY A 61 10.43 10.98 -0.69
N ARG A 62 9.18 10.54 -0.84
CA ARG A 62 8.56 10.22 -2.15
C ARG A 62 7.84 11.41 -2.79
N ILE A 63 7.50 12.43 -2.00
CA ILE A 63 6.92 13.72 -2.39
C ILE A 63 7.37 14.82 -1.43
#